data_AF-A0AAE7NRR2-F1
#
_entry.id   AF-A0AAE7NRR2-F1
#
_cell.length_a   1.000
_cell.length_b   1.000
_cell.length_c   1.000
_cell.angle_alpha   90.00
_cell.angle_beta   90.00
_cell.angle_gamma   90.00
#
_symmetry.space_group_name_H-M   'P 1'
#
loop_
_entity.id
_entity.type
_entity.pdbx_description
1 polymer ?
#
loop_
_entity_poly.entity_id
_entity_poly.type
_entity_poly.pdbx_seq_one_letter_code
_entity_poly.pdbx_strand_id
1 'polypeptide(L)' 'MSKAMELIVAGYVKAKDRRALSDLLSHRRKVVAQLEAVVGINPARALEAVRDELLIIEAGIEELKPPAGSLPENEYN' A
#
# COMPACT_ATOMS: atom_id res chain seq x y z
N MET A 1 -2.36 -14.43 -3.28
CA MET A 1 -1.38 -13.37 -3.57
C MET A 1 -0.96 -12.61 -2.32
N SER A 2 -1.85 -12.45 -1.31
CA SER A 2 -1.58 -11.74 -0.05
C SER A 2 -0.24 -12.09 0.63
N LYS A 3 0.13 -13.37 0.71
CA LYS A 3 1.34 -13.76 1.48
C LYS A 3 2.65 -13.19 0.93
N ALA A 4 2.80 -13.08 -0.38
CA ALA A 4 3.99 -12.49 -0.97
C ALA A 4 4.05 -10.98 -0.69
N MET A 5 2.92 -10.29 -0.77
CA MET A 5 2.83 -8.87 -0.46
C MET A 5 3.15 -8.59 1.02
N GLU A 6 2.65 -9.40 1.95
CA GLU A 6 2.99 -9.31 3.36
C GLU A 6 4.50 -9.38 3.59
N LEU A 7 5.21 -10.32 2.93
CA LEU A 7 6.66 -10.48 3.09
C LEU A 7 7.43 -9.28 2.52
N ILE A 8 7.00 -8.74 1.37
CA ILE A 8 7.60 -7.55 0.77
C ILE A 8 7.44 -6.35 1.69
N VAL A 9 6.21 -6.11 2.18
CA VAL A 9 5.90 -5.00 3.07
C VAL A 9 6.67 -5.13 4.38
N ALA A 10 6.70 -6.31 4.99
CA ALA A 10 7.46 -6.57 6.21
C ALA A 10 8.97 -6.28 6.02
N GLY A 11 9.52 -6.57 4.84
CA GLY A 11 10.90 -6.22 4.49
C GLY A 11 11.14 -4.70 4.53
N TYR A 12 10.27 -3.91 3.91
CA TYR A 12 10.39 -2.45 3.91
C TYR A 12 10.12 -1.84 5.28
N VAL A 13 9.15 -2.35 6.04
CA VAL A 13 8.90 -1.92 7.42
C VAL A 13 10.13 -2.16 8.29
N LYS A 14 10.74 -3.35 8.19
CA LYS A 14 11.98 -3.67 8.91
C LYS A 14 13.13 -2.74 8.53
N ALA A 15 13.21 -2.34 7.25
CA ALA A 15 14.18 -1.37 6.76
C ALA A 15 13.84 0.09 7.10
N LYS A 16 12.66 0.36 7.68
CA LYS A 16 12.09 1.70 7.90
C LYS A 16 11.97 2.53 6.62
N ASP A 17 11.81 1.85 5.48
CA ASP A 17 11.75 2.50 4.16
C ASP A 17 10.32 2.91 3.82
N ARG A 18 9.87 4.00 4.44
CA ARG A 18 8.53 4.57 4.20
C ARG A 18 8.38 5.04 2.74
N ARG A 19 9.46 5.46 2.09
CA ARG A 19 9.44 5.95 0.71
C ARG A 19 9.14 4.79 -0.24
N ALA A 20 9.83 3.67 -0.11
CA ALA A 20 9.57 2.48 -0.91
C ALA A 20 8.13 1.96 -0.75
N LEU A 21 7.58 1.99 0.47
CA LEU A 21 6.17 1.64 0.70
C LEU A 21 5.20 2.63 0.05
N SER A 22 5.51 3.92 0.06
CA SER A 22 4.68 4.96 -0.57
C SER A 22 4.70 4.86 -2.11
N ASP A 23 5.86 4.55 -2.68
CA ASP A 23 6.03 4.29 -4.12
C ASP A 23 5.28 3.02 -4.53
N LEU A 24 5.37 1.96 -3.72
CA LEU A 24 4.62 0.71 -3.90
C LEU A 24 3.11 0.95 -3.83
N LEU A 25 2.62 1.73 -2.86
CA LEU A 25 1.22 2.11 -2.72
C LEU A 25 0.72 2.85 -3.97
N SER A 26 1.50 3.84 -4.44
CA SER A 26 1.18 4.64 -5.63
C SER A 26 1.09 3.76 -6.89
N HIS A 27 2.04 2.84 -7.05
CA HIS A 27 2.02 1.86 -8.13
C HIS A 27 0.75 0.98 -8.08
N ARG A 28 0.38 0.45 -6.92
CA ARG A 28 -0.81 -0.40 -6.78
C ARG A 28 -2.11 0.35 -7.04
N ARG A 29 -2.22 1.62 -6.62
CA ARG A 29 -3.36 2.49 -6.97
C ARG A 29 -3.49 2.70 -8.48
N LYS A 30 -2.37 2.86 -9.18
CA LYS A 30 -2.38 2.93 -10.65
C LYS A 30 -2.89 1.64 -11.29
N VAL A 31 -2.52 0.47 -10.76
CA VAL A 31 -3.01 -0.82 -11.25
C VAL A 31 -4.53 -0.94 -11.04
N VAL A 32 -5.06 -0.50 -9.89
CA VAL A 32 -6.51 -0.44 -9.66
C VAL A 32 -7.21 0.41 -10.72
N ALA A 33 -6.72 1.62 -10.97
CA ALA A 33 -7.30 2.51 -11.98
C ALA A 33 -7.27 1.89 -13.39
N GLN A 34 -6.20 1.17 -13.72
CA GLN A 34 -6.09 0.44 -14.99
C GLN A 34 -7.11 -0.70 -15.08
N LEU A 35 -7.28 -1.48 -14.01
CA LEU A 35 -8.25 -2.57 -13.96
C LEU A 35 -9.70 -2.08 -14.02
N GLU A 36 -10.01 -0.96 -13.39
CA GLU A 36 -11.34 -0.32 -13.44
C GLU A 36 -11.67 0.24 -14.83
N ALA A 37 -10.66 0.59 -15.63
CA ALA A 37 -10.82 1.05 -17.01
C ALA A 37 -10.96 -0.09 -18.04
N VAL A 38 -10.80 -1.36 -17.64
CA VAL A 38 -10.90 -2.50 -18.55
C VAL A 38 -12.35 -2.72 -18.99
N VAL A 39 -12.56 -2.83 -20.30
CA VAL A 39 -13.85 -3.14 -20.93
C VAL A 39 -13.75 -4.47 -21.69
N GLY A 40 -14.81 -5.27 -21.69
CA GLY A 40 -14.90 -6.50 -22.49
C GLY A 40 -14.40 -7.77 -21.81
N ILE A 41 -13.82 -7.66 -20.60
CA ILE A 41 -13.58 -8.79 -19.68
C ILE A 41 -14.03 -8.40 -18.28
N ASN A 42 -14.24 -9.38 -17.40
CA ASN A 42 -14.56 -9.12 -15.99
C ASN A 42 -13.26 -9.11 -15.15
N PRO A 43 -12.76 -7.95 -14.70
CA PRO A 43 -11.52 -7.85 -13.92
C PRO A 43 -11.73 -8.07 -12.41
N ALA A 44 -12.95 -8.39 -11.93
CA ALA A 44 -13.31 -8.35 -10.51
C ALA A 44 -12.33 -9.10 -9.58
N ARG A 45 -11.90 -10.32 -9.96
CA ARG A 45 -10.94 -11.10 -9.16
C ARG A 45 -9.56 -10.44 -9.06
N ALA A 46 -9.08 -9.84 -10.14
CA ALA A 46 -7.82 -9.13 -10.14
C ALA A 46 -7.92 -7.85 -9.31
N LEU A 47 -9.05 -7.15 -9.41
CA LEU A 47 -9.33 -5.94 -8.65
C LEU A 47 -9.39 -6.22 -7.14
N GLU A 48 -10.06 -7.29 -6.72
CA GLU A 48 -10.10 -7.76 -5.33
C GLU A 48 -8.69 -8.06 -4.81
N ALA A 49 -7.90 -8.84 -5.56
CA ALA A 49 -6.54 -9.16 -5.15
C ALA A 49 -5.64 -7.92 -4.98
N VAL A 50 -5.75 -6.92 -5.86
CA VAL A 50 -4.97 -5.68 -5.74
C VAL A 50 -5.49 -4.79 -4.60
N ARG A 51 -6.80 -4.80 -4.30
CA ARG A 51 -7.35 -4.10 -3.14
C ARG A 51 -6.87 -4.70 -1.82
N ASP A 52 -6.78 -6.02 -1.72
CA ASP A 52 -6.18 -6.69 -0.57
C ASP A 52 -4.71 -6.29 -0.40
N GLU A 53 -3.96 -6.21 -1.50
CA GLU A 53 -2.57 -5.73 -1.48
C GLU A 53 -2.46 -4.28 -0.97
N LEU A 54 -3.38 -3.39 -1.35
CA LEU A 54 -3.41 -2.01 -0.87
C LEU A 54 -3.55 -1.95 0.65
N LEU A 55 -4.45 -2.74 1.24
CA LEU A 55 -4.66 -2.78 2.69
C LEU A 55 -3.39 -3.22 3.44
N ILE A 56 -2.67 -4.21 2.90
CA ILE A 56 -1.41 -4.70 3.49
C ILE A 56 -0.35 -3.59 3.46
N ILE A 57 -0.24 -2.87 2.35
CA ILE A 57 0.75 -1.78 2.20
C ILE A 57 0.41 -0.60 3.12
N GLU A 58 -0.86 -0.22 3.19
CA GLU A 58 -1.33 0.88 4.04
C GLU A 58 -1.07 0.58 5.53
N ALA A 59 -1.30 -0.67 5.97
CA ALA A 59 -0.95 -1.11 7.32
C ALA A 59 0.56 -1.00 7.59
N GLY A 60 1.41 -1.43 6.66
CA GLY A 60 2.87 -1.30 6.81
C GLY A 60 3.35 0.16 6.87
N ILE A 61 2.70 1.08 6.15
CA ILE A 61 3.01 2.52 6.27
C ILE A 61 2.60 3.05 7.64
N GLU A 62 1.44 2.62 8.16
CA GLU A 62 0.95 3.01 9.48
C GLU A 62 1.91 2.58 10.59
N GLU A 63 2.47 1.37 10.50
CA GLU A 63 3.46 0.86 11.46
C GLU A 63 4.73 1.72 11.53
N LEU A 64 5.07 2.42 10.45
CA LEU A 64 6.22 3.34 10.40
C LEU A 64 5.89 4.74 10.89
N LYS A 65 4.62 5.08 11.16
CA LYS A 65 4.28 6.38 11.72
C LYS A 65 4.79 6.47 13.16
N PRO A 66 5.32 7.64 13.56
CA PRO A 66 5.65 7.87 14.96
C PRO A 66 4.36 7.77 15.81
N PRO A 67 4.45 7.31 17.06
CA PRO A 67 3.29 7.16 17.93
C PRO A 67 2.56 8.49 18.10
N ALA A 68 1.23 8.45 18.06
CA ALA A 68 0.39 9.63 18.24
C ALA A 68 0.79 10.40 19.52
N GLY A 69 1.12 11.68 19.37
CA GLY A 69 1.55 12.55 20.47
C GLY A 69 3.06 12.76 20.62
N SER A 70 3.90 12.21 19.72
CA SER A 70 5.36 12.41 19.77
C SER A 70 5.89 13.59 18.95
N LEU A 71 5.07 14.24 18.12
CA LEU A 71 5.39 15.48 17.40
C LEU A 71 4.16 16.41 17.33
N PRO A 72 4.33 17.74 17.45
CA PRO A 72 3.24 18.69 17.26
C PRO A 72 2.69 18.62 15.82
N GLU A 73 1.37 18.82 15.67
CA GLU A 73 0.62 18.64 14.40
C GLU A 73 1.08 19.51 13.22
N ASN A 74 2.03 20.42 13.43
CA ASN A 74 2.44 21.47 12.50
C ASN A 74 3.54 21.07 11.49
N GLU A 75 4.08 19.85 11.53
CA GLU A 75 5.19 19.43 10.66
C GLU A 75 4.77 18.50 9.48
N TYR A 76 3.48 18.32 9.21
CA TYR A 76 2.98 17.42 8.16
C TYR A 76 2.63 18.10 6.80
N ASN A 77 3.14 19.30 6.53
CA ASN A 77 2.96 19.98 5.24
C ASN A 77 4.14 19.77 4.29
#